data_AF-A0A1L3MFK7-F1
#
_entry.id   AF-A0A1L3MFK7-F1
#
_cell.length_a   1.000
_cell.length_b   1.000
_cell.length_c   1.000
_cell.angle_alpha   90.00
_cell.angle_beta   90.00
_cell.angle_gamma   90.00
#
_symmetry.space_group_name_H-M   'P 1'
#
loop_
_entity.id
_entity.type
_entity.pdbx_description
1 polymer ?
#
loop_
_entity_poly.entity_id
_entity_poly.type
_entity_poly.pdbx_seq_one_letter_code
_entity_poly.pdbx_strand_id
1 'polypeptide(L)'
;MLEVVSDVDLDEGISRRRQASLDLAIGRALTGAMDINPADAGHDSVWAFLTLVVLPDVAVARFSEINGERMLGGHRNVFRRLWIRDRTVGDLMQAAANPLGEDEMVGIFERSELARNRLLCRAMARTVLESTAPNRSEFARAFYKRVRFHTGAYSLDLHSEDDLLQLCKGIAAGLQGGR
;
A
#
# COMPACT_ATOMS: atom_id res chain seq x y z
N MET A 1 -22.47 -1.50 -5.28
CA MET A 1 -21.85 -1.29 -3.94
C MET A 1 -22.19 -2.43 -2.96
N LEU A 2 -23.28 -3.18 -3.15
CA LEU A 2 -23.68 -4.33 -2.32
C LEU A 2 -23.01 -5.68 -2.68
N GLU A 3 -22.29 -5.79 -3.81
CA GLU A 3 -21.72 -7.08 -4.26
C GLU A 3 -20.32 -7.40 -3.72
N VAL A 4 -19.63 -6.47 -3.05
CA VAL A 4 -18.28 -6.73 -2.49
C VAL A 4 -18.35 -7.49 -1.15
N VAL A 5 -19.51 -7.45 -0.48
CA VAL A 5 -19.70 -8.00 0.87
C VAL A 5 -20.37 -9.39 0.85
N SER A 6 -20.98 -9.81 -0.26
CA SER A 6 -21.72 -11.08 -0.35
C SER A 6 -20.86 -12.34 -0.36
N ASP A 7 -19.53 -12.22 -0.39
CA ASP A 7 -18.59 -13.35 -0.49
C ASP A 7 -17.63 -13.45 0.71
N VAL A 8 -17.87 -12.65 1.75
CA VAL A 8 -17.02 -12.59 2.95
C VAL A 8 -17.82 -13.11 4.14
N ASP A 9 -17.67 -14.39 4.43
CA ASP A 9 -18.04 -14.96 5.74
C ASP A 9 -17.26 -14.22 6.83
N LEU A 10 -17.97 -13.46 7.66
CA LEU A 10 -17.40 -12.61 8.71
C LEU A 10 -17.17 -13.37 10.04
N ASP A 11 -17.59 -14.64 10.13
CA ASP A 11 -17.69 -15.39 11.39
C ASP A 11 -16.46 -16.24 11.77
N GLU A 12 -15.48 -16.41 10.87
CA GLU A 12 -14.26 -17.19 11.18
C GLU A 12 -12.98 -16.43 10.84
N GLY A 13 -11.98 -16.55 11.72
CA GLY A 13 -10.68 -15.88 11.59
C GLY A 13 -10.10 -15.98 10.18
N ILE A 14 -10.12 -14.85 9.47
CA ILE A 14 -9.72 -14.78 8.06
C ILE A 14 -8.24 -15.16 7.95
N SER A 15 -7.91 -16.22 7.20
CA SER A 15 -6.52 -16.62 6.94
C SER A 15 -5.72 -15.45 6.31
N ARG A 16 -4.41 -15.35 6.57
CA ARG A 16 -3.57 -14.24 6.06
C ARG A 16 -3.68 -14.03 4.55
N ARG A 17 -3.81 -15.12 3.77
CA ARG A 17 -4.00 -15.03 2.31
C ARG A 17 -5.35 -14.40 1.96
N ARG A 18 -6.42 -14.81 2.65
CA ARG A 18 -7.78 -14.25 2.47
C ARG A 18 -7.84 -12.78 2.93
N GLN A 19 -7.08 -12.39 3.96
CA GLN A 19 -6.93 -10.99 4.36
C GLN A 19 -6.29 -10.12 3.28
N ALA A 20 -5.22 -10.59 2.64
CA ALA A 20 -4.56 -9.82 1.57
C ALA A 20 -5.47 -9.63 0.34
N SER A 21 -6.21 -10.66 -0.06
CA SER A 21 -7.19 -10.55 -1.14
C SER A 21 -8.35 -9.61 -0.79
N LEU A 22 -8.83 -9.68 0.46
CA LEU A 22 -9.87 -8.78 0.98
C LEU A 22 -9.40 -7.33 0.98
N ASP A 23 -8.18 -7.06 1.43
CA ASP A 23 -7.57 -5.73 1.44
C ASP A 23 -7.52 -5.10 0.05
N LEU A 24 -7.11 -5.89 -0.96
CA LEU A 24 -7.09 -5.44 -2.34
C LEU A 24 -8.50 -5.16 -2.86
N ALA A 25 -9.47 -6.01 -2.52
CA ALA A 25 -10.87 -5.81 -2.90
C ALA A 25 -11.47 -4.54 -2.28
N ILE A 26 -11.27 -4.33 -0.97
CA ILE A 26 -11.72 -3.13 -0.25
C ILE A 26 -11.04 -1.88 -0.82
N GLY A 27 -9.72 -1.91 -1.03
CA GLY A 27 -8.97 -0.81 -1.64
C GLY A 27 -9.58 -0.37 -2.97
N ARG A 28 -9.78 -1.32 -3.89
CA ARG A 28 -10.43 -1.08 -5.20
C ARG A 28 -11.85 -0.57 -5.09
N ALA A 29 -12.64 -1.13 -4.17
CA ALA A 29 -14.01 -0.69 -3.96
C ALA A 29 -14.06 0.76 -3.48
N LEU A 30 -13.20 1.14 -2.53
CA LEU A 30 -13.09 2.50 -2.02
C LEU A 30 -12.64 3.46 -3.13
N THR A 31 -11.59 3.14 -3.88
CA THR A 31 -11.08 4.04 -4.94
C THR A 31 -12.04 4.17 -6.11
N GLY A 32 -12.77 3.11 -6.46
CA GLY A 32 -13.79 3.14 -7.51
C GLY A 32 -15.10 3.82 -7.09
N ALA A 33 -15.46 3.77 -5.81
CA ALA A 33 -16.69 4.38 -5.30
C ALA A 33 -16.51 5.84 -4.84
N MET A 34 -15.31 6.21 -4.39
CA MET A 34 -15.04 7.53 -3.84
C MET A 34 -14.40 8.43 -4.89
N ASP A 35 -15.20 9.30 -5.52
CA ASP A 35 -14.69 10.47 -6.25
C ASP A 35 -14.34 11.60 -5.26
N ILE A 36 -13.39 11.30 -4.37
CA ILE A 36 -12.96 12.21 -3.31
C ILE A 36 -11.75 13.03 -3.74
N ASN A 37 -11.79 14.35 -3.51
CA ASN A 37 -10.65 15.23 -3.73
C ASN A 37 -9.52 14.90 -2.74
N PRO A 38 -8.24 14.89 -3.15
CA PRO A 38 -7.08 14.78 -2.25
C PRO A 38 -7.14 15.63 -0.98
N ALA A 39 -7.71 16.84 -1.03
CA ALA A 39 -7.88 17.69 0.15
C ALA A 39 -8.78 17.03 1.20
N ASP A 40 -9.96 16.56 0.79
CA ASP A 40 -10.92 15.88 1.67
C ASP A 40 -10.36 14.53 2.15
N ALA A 41 -9.69 13.80 1.27
CA ALA A 41 -8.99 12.56 1.63
C ALA A 41 -7.84 12.78 2.65
N GLY A 42 -7.38 14.02 2.81
CA GLY A 42 -6.42 14.41 3.84
C GLY A 42 -7.01 14.49 5.24
N HIS A 43 -8.33 14.68 5.37
CA HIS A 43 -8.99 14.87 6.66
C HIS A 43 -9.28 13.54 7.36
N ASP A 44 -8.82 13.43 8.61
CA ASP A 44 -9.06 12.25 9.44
C ASP A 44 -10.56 11.97 9.64
N SER A 45 -11.41 13.01 9.73
CA SER A 45 -12.85 12.84 9.92
C SER A 45 -13.53 12.03 8.80
N VAL A 46 -13.06 12.13 7.56
CA VAL A 46 -13.58 11.33 6.44
C VAL A 46 -13.38 9.84 6.71
N TRP A 47 -12.17 9.49 7.11
CA TRP A 47 -11.81 8.10 7.35
C TRP A 47 -12.47 7.54 8.61
N ALA A 48 -12.57 8.36 9.67
CA ALA A 48 -13.31 8.01 10.88
C ALA A 48 -14.80 7.80 10.60
N PHE A 49 -15.40 8.63 9.73
CA PHE A 49 -16.80 8.47 9.33
C PHE A 49 -17.01 7.14 8.58
N LEU A 50 -16.10 6.79 7.67
CA LEU A 50 -16.17 5.50 6.98
C LEU A 50 -16.05 4.31 7.92
N THR A 51 -15.11 4.32 8.86
CA THR A 51 -14.89 3.20 9.79
C THR A 51 -15.90 3.10 10.92
N LEU A 52 -16.48 4.22 11.37
CA LEU A 52 -17.36 4.24 12.54
C LEU A 52 -18.85 4.32 12.19
N VAL A 53 -19.19 4.78 11.00
CA VAL A 53 -20.59 5.03 10.59
C VAL A 53 -20.98 4.24 9.35
N VAL A 54 -20.18 4.31 8.28
CA VAL A 54 -20.60 3.75 6.97
C VAL A 54 -20.33 2.25 6.87
N LEU A 55 -19.14 1.79 7.27
CA LEU A 55 -18.67 0.41 7.10
C LEU A 55 -18.03 -0.15 8.39
N PRO A 56 -18.69 -0.05 9.57
CA PRO A 56 -18.11 -0.52 10.83
C PRO A 56 -17.96 -2.05 10.88
N ASP A 57 -18.88 -2.77 10.27
CA ASP A 57 -18.86 -4.24 10.12
C ASP A 57 -17.64 -4.70 9.32
N VAL A 58 -17.36 -4.08 8.18
CA VAL A 58 -16.19 -4.39 7.34
C VAL A 58 -14.89 -4.06 8.08
N ALA A 59 -14.86 -2.95 8.81
CA ALA A 59 -13.69 -2.57 9.60
C ALA A 59 -13.40 -3.58 10.71
N VAL A 60 -14.42 -4.04 11.43
CA VAL A 60 -14.31 -5.05 12.50
C VAL A 60 -13.96 -6.42 11.94
N ALA A 61 -14.59 -6.86 10.85
CA ALA A 61 -14.31 -8.18 10.27
C ALA A 61 -12.84 -8.37 9.85
N ARG A 62 -12.14 -7.28 9.54
CA ARG A 62 -10.71 -7.31 9.19
C ARG A 62 -9.79 -7.54 10.42
N PHE A 63 -10.25 -7.26 11.63
CA PHE A 63 -9.42 -7.32 12.84
C PHE A 63 -10.12 -8.09 13.96
N SER A 64 -9.42 -9.07 14.53
CA SER A 64 -9.91 -9.80 15.71
C SER A 64 -10.16 -8.92 16.94
N GLU A 65 -9.57 -7.73 16.99
CA GLU A 65 -9.73 -6.77 18.08
C GLU A 65 -9.89 -5.34 17.54
N ILE A 66 -10.78 -4.58 18.17
CA ILE A 66 -11.02 -3.17 17.86
C ILE A 66 -9.84 -2.35 18.41
N ASN A 67 -9.09 -1.72 17.52
CA ASN A 67 -7.95 -0.86 17.85
C ASN A 67 -8.25 0.59 17.45
N GLY A 68 -8.10 1.52 18.40
CA GLY A 68 -8.36 2.94 18.18
C GLY A 68 -7.58 3.55 17.01
N GLU A 69 -6.31 3.21 16.80
CA GLU A 69 -5.52 3.74 15.68
C GLU A 69 -6.02 3.28 14.30
N ARG A 70 -6.68 2.11 14.25
CA ARG A 70 -7.20 1.51 13.02
C ARG A 70 -8.62 1.98 12.72
N MET A 71 -9.38 2.30 13.77
CA MET A 71 -10.76 2.78 13.67
C MET A 71 -10.85 4.29 13.59
N LEU A 72 -10.00 5.04 14.30
CA LEU A 72 -9.94 6.49 14.18
C LEU A 72 -9.25 6.87 12.86
N GLY A 73 -9.58 8.04 12.33
CA GLY A 73 -9.25 8.46 10.97
C GLY A 73 -7.79 8.79 10.65
N GLY A 74 -6.88 8.56 11.60
CA GLY A 74 -5.46 8.88 11.45
C GLY A 74 -4.76 8.08 10.35
N HIS A 75 -3.45 8.28 10.20
CA HIS A 75 -2.63 7.63 9.16
C HIS A 75 -2.64 6.09 9.21
N ARG A 76 -2.99 5.48 10.35
CA ARG A 76 -3.11 4.02 10.53
C ARG A 76 -4.51 3.47 10.29
N ASN A 77 -5.48 4.32 9.98
CA ASN A 77 -6.85 3.93 9.69
C ASN A 77 -6.90 2.88 8.58
N VAL A 78 -7.74 1.86 8.78
CA VAL A 78 -7.82 0.72 7.86
C VAL A 78 -8.20 1.13 6.44
N PHE A 79 -9.27 1.89 6.27
CA PHE A 79 -9.75 2.27 4.94
C PHE A 79 -8.85 3.31 4.30
N ARG A 80 -8.31 4.25 5.08
CA ARG A 80 -7.33 5.23 4.59
C ARG A 80 -6.13 4.54 3.97
N ARG A 81 -5.54 3.57 4.69
CA ARG A 81 -4.36 2.84 4.20
C ARG A 81 -4.67 2.06 2.92
N LEU A 82 -5.79 1.34 2.89
CA LEU A 82 -6.18 0.57 1.72
C LEU A 82 -6.47 1.45 0.50
N TRP A 83 -7.16 2.58 0.69
CA TRP A 83 -7.42 3.55 -0.36
C TRP A 83 -6.14 4.18 -0.90
N ILE A 84 -5.21 4.62 -0.03
CA ILE A 84 -3.91 5.20 -0.46
C ILE A 84 -3.11 4.18 -1.27
N ARG A 85 -3.05 2.93 -0.78
CA ARG A 85 -2.33 1.83 -1.43
C ARG A 85 -2.88 1.56 -2.83
N ASP A 86 -4.19 1.37 -2.95
CA ASP A 86 -4.83 1.12 -4.24
C ASP A 86 -4.71 2.31 -5.19
N ARG A 87 -4.92 3.54 -4.71
CA ARG A 87 -4.70 4.77 -5.50
C ARG A 87 -3.29 4.89 -6.05
N THR A 88 -2.29 4.38 -5.33
CA THR A 88 -0.88 4.54 -5.69
C THR A 88 -0.40 3.41 -6.60
N VAL A 89 -0.68 2.16 -6.25
CA VAL A 89 -0.12 0.96 -6.90
C VAL A 89 -1.16 -0.12 -7.23
N GLY A 90 -2.46 0.16 -7.12
CA GLY A 90 -3.52 -0.82 -7.32
C GLY A 90 -3.52 -1.46 -8.70
N ASP A 91 -3.19 -0.70 -9.75
CA ASP A 91 -2.98 -1.19 -11.11
C ASP A 91 -1.82 -2.20 -11.19
N LEU A 92 -0.70 -1.90 -10.50
CA LEU A 92 0.45 -2.79 -10.44
C LEU A 92 0.13 -4.08 -9.66
N MET A 93 -0.67 -3.98 -8.58
CA MET A 93 -1.10 -5.14 -7.80
C MET A 93 -2.00 -6.06 -8.61
N GLN A 94 -2.88 -5.50 -9.45
CA GLN A 94 -3.79 -6.25 -10.30
C GLN A 94 -3.06 -6.96 -11.44
N ALA A 95 -2.06 -6.31 -12.04
CA ALA A 95 -1.28 -6.89 -13.13
C ALA A 95 -0.28 -7.96 -12.66
N ALA A 96 0.06 -7.99 -11.36
CA ALA A 96 1.06 -8.90 -10.82
C ALA A 96 0.50 -10.31 -10.58
N ALA A 97 1.19 -11.33 -11.10
CA ALA A 97 0.89 -12.74 -10.77
C ALA A 97 1.11 -13.06 -9.28
N ASN A 98 2.06 -12.38 -8.65
CA ASN A 98 2.31 -12.44 -7.21
C ASN A 98 2.36 -11.01 -6.63
N PRO A 99 1.21 -10.46 -6.16
CA PRO A 99 1.12 -9.11 -5.62
C PRO A 99 2.05 -8.88 -4.43
N LEU A 100 2.29 -7.61 -4.08
CA LEU A 100 3.11 -7.27 -2.91
C LEU A 100 2.42 -7.72 -1.61
N GLY A 101 3.20 -8.32 -0.72
CA GLY A 101 2.75 -8.70 0.63
C GLY A 101 2.78 -7.52 1.60
N GLU A 102 2.23 -7.72 2.81
CA GLU A 102 2.12 -6.66 3.82
C GLU A 102 3.48 -6.03 4.16
N ASP A 103 4.52 -6.84 4.39
CA ASP A 103 5.85 -6.34 4.73
C ASP A 103 6.46 -5.45 3.64
N GLU A 104 6.21 -5.79 2.37
CA GLU A 104 6.69 -5.05 1.20
C GLU A 104 5.92 -3.73 1.09
N MET A 105 4.60 -3.77 1.28
CA MET A 105 3.74 -2.60 1.30
C MET A 105 4.05 -1.65 2.46
N VAL A 106 4.32 -2.17 3.66
CA VAL A 106 4.75 -1.38 4.83
C VAL A 106 6.05 -0.63 4.52
N GLY A 107 6.99 -1.29 3.85
CA GLY A 107 8.26 -0.68 3.45
C GLY A 107 8.11 0.52 2.52
N ILE A 108 7.08 0.53 1.67
CA ILE A 108 6.76 1.63 0.74
C ILE A 108 5.96 2.74 1.44
N PHE A 109 4.87 2.38 2.13
CA PHE A 109 3.83 3.34 2.53
C PHE A 109 3.94 3.87 3.96
N GLU A 110 4.53 3.12 4.88
CA GLU A 110 4.63 3.56 6.30
C GLU A 110 5.89 4.35 6.59
N ARG A 111 6.73 4.57 5.57
CA ARG A 111 7.91 5.42 5.64
C ARG A 111 7.58 6.79 5.05
N SER A 112 7.24 7.73 5.92
CA SER A 112 6.70 9.05 5.58
C SER A 112 7.52 9.84 4.56
N GLU A 113 8.84 9.66 4.52
CA GLU A 113 9.70 10.37 3.57
C GLU A 113 9.52 9.90 2.12
N LEU A 114 9.38 8.59 1.92
CA LEU A 114 9.25 7.98 0.59
C LEU A 114 7.80 8.02 0.11
N ALA A 115 6.86 7.82 1.03
CA ALA A 115 5.43 7.75 0.76
C ALA A 115 4.84 9.07 0.20
N ARG A 116 5.53 10.20 0.39
CA ARG A 116 5.11 11.51 -0.13
C ARG A 116 5.26 11.65 -1.65
N ASN A 117 6.15 10.89 -2.28
CA ASN A 117 6.31 10.93 -3.72
C ASN A 117 5.67 9.69 -4.36
N ARG A 118 4.51 9.90 -5.00
CA ARG A 118 3.73 8.83 -5.65
C ARG A 118 4.54 8.10 -6.72
N LEU A 119 5.31 8.83 -7.53
CA LEU A 119 6.10 8.25 -8.61
C LEU A 119 7.20 7.34 -8.06
N LEU A 120 7.88 7.75 -6.99
CA LEU A 120 8.87 6.92 -6.31
C LEU A 120 8.24 5.66 -5.71
N CYS A 121 7.07 5.78 -5.08
CA CYS A 121 6.34 4.61 -4.56
C CYS A 121 6.04 3.60 -5.67
N ARG A 122 5.60 4.08 -6.84
CA ARG A 122 5.34 3.24 -8.01
C ARG A 122 6.60 2.60 -8.55
N ALA A 123 7.68 3.36 -8.71
CA ALA A 123 8.97 2.87 -9.18
C ALA A 123 9.53 1.77 -8.25
N MET A 124 9.44 1.98 -6.93
CA MET A 124 9.82 0.98 -5.94
C MET A 124 8.94 -0.27 -6.02
N ALA A 125 7.62 -0.12 -6.14
CA ALA A 125 6.70 -1.25 -6.27
C ALA A 125 6.98 -2.08 -7.52
N ARG A 126 7.15 -1.45 -8.69
CA ARG A 126 7.53 -2.15 -9.94
C ARG A 126 8.83 -2.92 -9.76
N THR A 127 9.86 -2.27 -9.20
CA THR A 127 11.17 -2.89 -8.99
C THR A 127 11.09 -4.12 -8.08
N VAL A 128 10.28 -4.08 -7.03
CA VAL A 128 10.10 -5.24 -6.14
C VAL A 128 9.27 -6.34 -6.80
N LEU A 129 8.20 -5.99 -7.54
CA LEU A 129 7.40 -6.96 -8.29
C LEU A 129 8.21 -7.70 -9.36
N GLU A 130 9.14 -7.00 -10.02
CA GLU A 130 10.04 -7.54 -11.04
C GLU A 130 11.22 -8.32 -10.45
N SER A 131 11.40 -8.31 -9.12
CA SER A 131 12.54 -8.97 -8.47
C SER A 131 12.46 -10.49 -8.54
N THR A 132 13.57 -11.11 -8.95
CA THR A 132 13.76 -12.57 -8.98
C THR A 132 14.45 -13.09 -7.72
N ALA A 133 14.64 -12.25 -6.69
CA ALA A 133 15.29 -12.64 -5.45
C ALA A 133 14.52 -13.78 -4.76
N PRO A 134 15.19 -14.84 -4.25
CA PRO A 134 14.53 -15.97 -3.60
C PRO A 134 13.66 -15.56 -2.41
N ASN A 135 14.10 -14.54 -1.66
CA ASN A 135 13.35 -13.93 -0.58
C ASN A 135 13.03 -12.46 -0.92
N ARG A 136 11.89 -12.24 -1.59
CA ARG A 136 11.47 -10.92 -2.07
C ARG A 136 11.30 -9.91 -0.93
N SER A 137 10.77 -10.33 0.22
CA SER A 137 10.62 -9.47 1.40
C SER A 137 11.96 -9.00 1.97
N GLU A 138 12.95 -9.90 2.05
CA GLU A 138 14.30 -9.55 2.52
C GLU A 138 15.01 -8.62 1.54
N PHE A 139 14.91 -8.93 0.24
CA PHE A 139 15.39 -8.04 -0.82
C PHE A 139 14.74 -6.66 -0.74
N ALA A 140 13.41 -6.58 -0.63
CA ALA A 140 12.66 -5.33 -0.55
C ALA A 140 13.11 -4.49 0.65
N ARG A 141 13.29 -5.11 1.83
CA ARG A 141 13.80 -4.41 3.01
C ARG A 141 15.19 -3.80 2.79
N ALA A 142 16.11 -4.54 2.17
CA ALA A 142 17.46 -4.04 1.86
C ALA A 142 17.42 -2.94 0.78
N PHE A 143 16.60 -3.14 -0.24
CA PHE A 143 16.35 -2.20 -1.33
C PHE A 143 15.81 -0.86 -0.83
N TYR A 144 14.72 -0.85 -0.06
CA TYR A 144 14.14 0.39 0.46
C TYR A 144 15.09 1.17 1.37
N LYS A 145 15.99 0.48 2.10
CA LYS A 145 17.04 1.16 2.89
C LYS A 145 18.01 1.92 1.98
N ARG A 146 18.42 1.33 0.87
CA ARG A 146 19.32 1.98 -0.11
C ARG A 146 18.61 3.09 -0.87
N VAL A 147 17.38 2.88 -1.31
CA VAL A 147 16.57 3.95 -1.93
C VAL A 147 16.51 5.16 -1.01
N ARG A 148 16.12 4.97 0.27
CA ARG A 148 16.08 6.07 1.24
C ARG A 148 17.41 6.82 1.37
N PHE A 149 18.52 6.08 1.41
CA PHE A 149 19.85 6.69 1.48
C PHE A 149 20.15 7.56 0.25
N HIS A 150 19.83 7.07 -0.94
CA HIS A 150 20.08 7.80 -2.19
C HIS A 150 19.09 8.96 -2.43
N THR A 151 17.85 8.82 -1.97
CA THR A 151 16.79 9.81 -2.22
C THR A 151 16.67 10.89 -1.14
N GLY A 152 17.33 10.74 0.01
CA GLY A 152 17.19 11.63 1.17
C GLY A 152 17.58 13.10 0.91
N ALA A 153 18.51 13.34 -0.01
CA ALA A 153 18.95 14.68 -0.43
C ALA A 153 18.52 15.05 -1.87
N TYR A 154 17.69 14.20 -2.50
CA TYR A 154 17.35 14.33 -3.91
C TYR A 154 16.04 15.12 -4.08
N SER A 155 16.01 16.03 -5.06
CA SER A 155 14.76 16.70 -5.44
C SER A 155 13.94 15.77 -6.34
N LEU A 156 13.11 14.92 -5.71
CA LEU A 156 12.33 13.90 -6.39
C LEU A 156 11.25 14.47 -7.30
N ASP A 157 10.77 15.68 -7.03
CA ASP A 157 9.65 16.31 -7.75
C ASP A 157 10.04 16.81 -9.15
N LEU A 158 11.34 16.85 -9.45
CA LEU A 158 11.87 17.21 -10.78
C LEU A 158 12.03 16.01 -11.72
N HIS A 159 11.77 14.79 -11.23
CA HIS A 159 12.05 13.55 -11.96
C HIS A 159 10.77 12.89 -12.48
N SER A 160 10.85 12.33 -13.68
CA SER A 160 9.75 11.53 -14.24
C SER A 160 9.63 10.15 -13.56
N GLU A 161 8.52 9.44 -13.80
CA GLU A 161 8.38 8.05 -13.33
C GLU A 161 9.49 7.15 -13.89
N ASP A 162 9.90 7.38 -15.14
CA ASP A 162 10.96 6.62 -15.81
C ASP A 162 12.33 6.87 -15.17
N ASP A 163 12.67 8.12 -14.85
CA ASP A 163 13.94 8.46 -14.18
C ASP A 163 14.03 7.77 -12.81
N LEU A 164 12.94 7.83 -12.04
CA LEU A 164 12.86 7.19 -10.72
C LEU A 164 12.88 5.66 -10.81
N LEU A 165 12.30 5.10 -11.87
CA LEU A 165 12.37 3.67 -12.16
C LEU A 165 13.81 3.25 -12.50
N GLN A 166 14.54 4.01 -13.32
CA GLN A 166 15.95 3.74 -13.63
C GLN A 166 16.82 3.82 -12.38
N LEU A 167 16.61 4.83 -11.53
CA LEU A 167 17.28 4.94 -10.23
C LEU A 167 17.03 3.70 -9.37
N CYS A 168 15.76 3.29 -9.24
CA CYS A 168 15.39 2.10 -8.48
C CYS A 168 16.05 0.83 -9.03
N LYS A 169 16.05 0.64 -10.35
CA LYS A 169 16.70 -0.50 -11.02
C LYS A 169 18.21 -0.50 -10.80
N GLY A 170 18.88 0.65 -10.89
CA GLY A 170 20.30 0.78 -10.60
C GLY A 170 20.64 0.38 -9.16
N ILE A 171 19.85 0.83 -8.19
CA ILE A 171 20.03 0.47 -6.77
C ILE A 171 19.79 -1.03 -6.54
N ALA A 172 18.77 -1.59 -7.18
CA ALA A 172 18.46 -3.02 -7.12
C ALA A 172 19.57 -3.88 -7.73
N ALA A 173 20.12 -3.50 -8.88
CA ALA A 173 21.24 -4.20 -9.51
C ALA A 173 22.48 -4.23 -8.59
N GLY A 174 22.78 -3.10 -7.92
CA GLY A 174 23.87 -3.03 -6.93
C GLY A 174 23.66 -3.89 -5.67
N LEU A 175 22.44 -4.37 -5.40
CA LEU A 175 22.18 -5.37 -4.35
C LEU A 175 22.49 -6.79 -4.81
N GLN A 176 22.26 -7.09 -6.09
CA GLN A 176 22.44 -8.42 -6.65
C GLN A 176 23.90 -8.69 -7.06
N GLY A 177 24.64 -7.65 -7.47
CA GLY A 177 26.04 -7.75 -7.87
C GLY A 177 27.07 -7.65 -6.74
N GLY A 178 26.64 -7.36 -5.51
CA GLY A 178 27.52 -7.29 -4.33
C GLY A 178 27.64 -8.64 -3.63
N ARG A 179 28.44 -9.55 -4.20
CA ARG A 179 28.99 -10.73 -3.52
C ARG A 179 30.51 -10.63 -3.50
#